data_AF-A0A7X5X6T0-F1
#
_entry.id   AF-A0A7X5X6T0-F1
#
_cell.length_a   1.000
_cell.length_b   1.000
_cell.length_c   1.000
_cell.angle_alpha   90.00
_cell.angle_beta   90.00
_cell.angle_gamma   90.00
#
_symmetry.space_group_name_H-M   'P 1'
#
loop_
_entity.id
_entity.type
_entity.pdbx_description
1 polymer ?
#
loop_
_entity_poly.entity_id
_entity_poly.type
_entity_poly.pdbx_seq_one_letter_code
_entity_poly.pdbx_strand_id
1 'polypeptide(L)' 'MIAERGQPHGSGLGIFRYVVERTISWLVELRFARPEVDGDEAAVNLAELVLRMLGLSAQDVHEVARRPLPDLD' A
#
# COMPACT_ATOMS: atom_id res chain seq x y z
N MET A 1 -2.46 -6.74 14.77
CA MET A 1 -2.98 -5.56 15.50
C MET A 1 -3.15 -4.46 14.46
N ILE A 2 -4.38 -4.12 14.07
CA ILE A 2 -4.70 -3.05 13.13
C ILE A 2 -5.14 -1.86 13.97
N ALA A 3 -4.64 -0.67 13.69
CA ALA A 3 -4.89 0.48 14.52
C ALA A 3 -6.39 0.82 14.70
N GLU A 4 -6.77 1.17 15.93
CA GLU A 4 -8.15 1.44 16.35
C GLU A 4 -8.64 2.83 15.90
N ARG A 5 -9.92 2.90 15.52
CA ARG A 5 -10.53 4.14 15.04
C ARG A 5 -10.70 5.14 16.19
N GLY A 6 -9.98 6.26 16.12
CA GLY A 6 -10.06 7.35 17.10
C GLY A 6 -8.82 7.49 17.98
N GLN A 7 -7.89 6.53 17.96
CA GLN A 7 -6.61 6.70 18.64
C GLN A 7 -5.75 7.72 17.87
N PRO A 8 -5.12 8.69 18.57
CA PRO A 8 -4.10 9.52 17.96
C PRO A 8 -2.90 8.63 17.60
N HIS A 9 -2.72 8.42 16.31
CA HIS A 9 -1.51 7.83 15.76
C HIS A 9 -0.40 8.85 16.03
N GLY A 10 0.63 8.44 16.78
CA GLY A 10 1.71 9.32 17.25
C GLY A 10 2.51 10.00 16.14
N SER A 11 3.76 10.39 16.42
CA SER A 11 4.67 11.10 15.49
C SER A 11 4.69 10.53 14.06
N GLY A 12 5.28 11.25 13.08
CA GLY A 12 5.19 10.95 11.64
C GLY A 12 5.33 9.46 11.21
N LEU A 13 6.11 8.65 11.94
CA LEU A 13 6.19 7.19 11.74
C LEU A 13 4.89 6.44 12.09
N GLY A 14 4.19 6.83 13.14
CA GLY A 14 2.90 6.29 13.55
C GLY A 14 1.77 6.60 12.55
N ILE A 15 1.74 7.81 11.99
CA ILE A 15 0.81 8.15 10.90
C ILE A 15 1.16 7.36 9.63
N PHE A 16 2.44 7.27 9.27
CA PHE A 16 2.86 6.51 8.10
C PHE A 16 2.46 5.04 8.22
N ARG A 17 2.75 4.42 9.37
CA ARG A 17 2.35 3.05 9.68
C ARG A 17 0.83 2.88 9.60
N TYR A 18 0.05 3.81 10.14
CA TYR A 18 -1.42 3.76 10.09
C TYR A 18 -1.94 3.73 8.65
N VAL A 19 -1.45 4.63 7.80
CA VAL A 19 -1.88 4.70 6.39
C VAL A 19 -1.53 3.40 5.67
N VAL A 20 -0.31 2.89 5.85
CA VAL A 20 0.13 1.63 5.22
C VAL A 20 -0.74 0.46 5.65
N GLU A 21 -0.95 0.26 6.96
CA GLU A 21 -1.80 -0.83 7.47
C GLU A 21 -3.24 -0.74 6.94
N ARG A 22 -3.81 0.48 6.90
CA ARG A 22 -5.17 0.72 6.40
C ARG A 22 -5.30 0.41 4.91
N THR A 23 -4.31 0.84 4.13
CA THR A 23 -4.27 0.62 2.68
C THR A 23 -4.11 -0.86 2.34
N ILE A 24 -3.25 -1.59 3.05
CA ILE A 24 -3.08 -3.04 2.86
C ILE A 24 -4.38 -3.77 3.20
N SER A 25 -5.04 -3.45 4.31
CA SER A 25 -6.33 -4.06 4.66
C SER A 25 -7.39 -3.84 3.58
N TRP A 26 -7.48 -2.63 3.02
CA TRP A 26 -8.43 -2.33 1.95
C TRP A 26 -8.13 -3.12 0.66
N LEU A 27 -6.85 -3.27 0.30
CA LEU A 27 -6.44 -4.09 -0.84
C LEU A 27 -6.82 -5.56 -0.65
N VAL A 28 -6.64 -6.09 0.56
CA VAL A 28 -7.03 -7.47 0.90
C VAL A 28 -8.55 -7.63 0.78
N GLU A 29 -9.33 -6.70 1.33
CA GLU A 29 -10.79 -6.72 1.19
C GLU A 29 -11.24 -6.63 -0.28
N LEU A 30 -10.59 -5.79 -1.08
CA LEU A 30 -10.87 -5.67 -2.52
C LEU A 30 -10.60 -6.98 -3.27
N ARG A 31 -9.47 -7.65 -2.99
CA ARG A 31 -9.11 -8.94 -3.59
C ARG A 31 -10.12 -10.04 -3.25
N PHE A 32 -10.65 -10.05 -2.02
CA PHE A 32 -11.70 -11.01 -1.65
C PHE A 32 -13.06 -10.67 -2.25
N ALA A 33 -13.38 -9.38 -2.40
CA ALA A 33 -14.64 -8.93 -3.01
C ALA A 33 -14.65 -9.14 -4.53
N ARG A 34 -13.48 -9.13 -5.18
CA ARG A 34 -13.30 -9.32 -6.62
C ARG A 34 -12.17 -10.30 -6.94
N PRO A 35 -12.38 -11.61 -6.74
CA PRO A 35 -11.35 -12.62 -6.98
C PRO A 35 -10.90 -12.69 -8.46
N GLU A 36 -11.73 -12.20 -9.38
CA GLU A 36 -11.43 -12.09 -10.81
C GLU A 36 -10.40 -10.99 -11.15
N VAL A 37 -10.22 -10.00 -10.25
CA VAL A 37 -9.23 -8.94 -10.43
C VAL A 37 -7.87 -9.48 -10.02
N ASP A 38 -6.87 -9.36 -10.89
CA ASP A 38 -5.49 -9.72 -10.57
C ASP A 38 -4.98 -8.88 -9.38
N GLY A 39 -4.75 -9.55 -8.25
CA GLY A 39 -4.37 -8.91 -7.00
C GLY A 39 -2.97 -8.30 -7.05
N ASP A 40 -2.06 -8.92 -7.80
CA ASP A 40 -0.70 -8.41 -7.95
C ASP A 40 -0.73 -7.16 -8.82
N GLU A 41 -1.49 -7.18 -9.92
CA GLU A 41 -1.67 -5.99 -10.76
C GLU A 41 -2.38 -4.84 -10.02
N ALA A 42 -3.39 -5.15 -9.19
CA ALA A 42 -4.06 -4.17 -8.34
C ALA A 42 -3.12 -3.56 -7.29
N ALA A 43 -2.27 -4.38 -6.67
CA ALA A 43 -1.26 -3.93 -5.71
C ALA A 43 -0.22 -3.02 -6.38
N VAL A 44 0.28 -3.39 -7.55
CA VAL A 44 1.21 -2.57 -8.36
C VAL A 44 0.57 -1.23 -8.70
N ASN A 45 -0.66 -1.21 -9.23
CA ASN A 45 -1.34 0.02 -9.60
C ASN A 45 -1.55 0.97 -8.41
N LEU A 46 -1.85 0.42 -7.22
CA LEU A 46 -2.01 1.23 -6.02
C LEU A 46 -0.66 1.75 -5.50
N ALA A 47 0.38 0.91 -5.48
CA ALA A 47 1.73 1.33 -5.15
C ALA A 47 2.19 2.47 -6.07
N GLU A 48 1.90 2.37 -7.38
CA GLU A 48 2.22 3.43 -8.32
C GLU A 48 1.51 4.75 -7.99
N LEU A 49 0.22 4.71 -7.67
CA LEU A 49 -0.56 5.89 -7.26
C LEU A 49 0.03 6.54 -6.00
N VAL A 50 0.39 5.73 -4.99
CA VAL A 50 0.99 6.23 -3.73
C VAL A 50 2.35 6.89 -4.00
N LEU A 51 3.22 6.26 -4.79
CA LEU A 51 4.53 6.81 -5.12
C LEU A 51 4.44 8.12 -5.91
N ARG A 52 3.46 8.24 -6.83
CA ARG A 52 3.17 9.50 -7.53
C ARG A 52 2.73 10.59 -6.56
N MET A 53 1.87 10.27 -5.59
CA MET A 53 1.46 11.22 -4.55
C MET A 53 2.64 11.66 -3.66
N LEU A 54 3.67 10.82 -3.53
CA LEU A 54 4.92 11.14 -2.82
C LEU A 54 5.94 11.88 -3.71
N GLY A 55 5.60 12.19 -4.97
CA GLY A 55 6.42 13.00 -5.86
C GLY A 55 7.42 12.24 -6.72
N LEU A 56 7.35 10.90 -6.80
CA LEU A 56 8.21 10.13 -7.70
C LEU A 56 7.83 10.36 -9.17
N SER A 57 8.85 10.35 -10.05
CA SER A 57 8.63 10.46 -11.49
C SER A 57 7.91 9.21 -12.01
N ALA A 58 7.14 9.34 -13.09
CA ALA A 58 6.40 8.21 -13.66
C ALA A 58 7.29 7.01 -14.05
N GLN A 59 8.57 7.26 -14.35
CA GLN A 59 9.53 6.20 -14.66
C GLN A 59 10.00 5.46 -13.40
N ASP A 60 10.36 6.20 -12.35
CA ASP A 60 10.81 5.61 -11.07
C ASP A 60 9.67 4.87 -10.37
N VAL A 61 8.45 5.42 -10.47
CA VAL A 61 7.23 4.81 -9.91
C VAL A 61 7.05 3.38 -10.41
N HIS A 62 7.19 3.19 -11.71
CA HIS A 62 6.95 1.90 -12.36
C HIS A 62 8.01 0.86 -12.02
N GLU A 63 9.27 1.28 -12.01
CA GLU A 63 10.40 0.42 -11.64
C GLU A 63 10.27 -0.03 -10.18
N VAL A 64 9.98 0.91 -9.28
CA VAL A 64 9.89 0.64 -7.84
C VAL A 64 8.68 -0.23 -7.51
N ALA A 65 7.51 0.04 -8.11
CA ALA A 65 6.29 -0.71 -7.81
C ALA A 65 6.34 -2.18 -8.27
N ARG A 66 7.21 -2.52 -9.23
CA ARG A 66 7.36 -3.88 -9.79
C ARG A 66 8.60 -4.61 -9.31
N ARG A 67 9.41 -3.99 -8.44
CA ARG A 67 10.50 -4.70 -7.81
C ARG A 67 9.93 -5.88 -7.00
N PRO A 68 10.59 -7.05 -7.05
CA PRO A 68 10.20 -8.16 -6.19
C PRO A 68 10.24 -7.69 -4.74
N LEU A 69 9.20 -8.07 -3.99
CA LEU A 69 9.19 -7.83 -2.55
C LEU A 69 10.37 -8.59 -1.93
N PRO A 70 11.11 -7.97 -0.98
CA PRO A 70 12.16 -8.67 -0.27
C PRO A 70 11.58 -9.85 0.51
N ASP A 71 12.36 -10.93 0.62
CA ASP A 71 12.01 -12.06 1.48
C ASP A 71 11.84 -11.60 2.93
N LEU A 72 10.86 -12.19 3.61
CA LEU A 72 10.58 -11.93 5.02
C LEU A 72 11.39 -12.94 5.85
N ASP A 73 12.64 -12.61 6.18
CA ASP A 73 13.44 -13.35 7.17
C ASP A 73 12.83 -13.28 8.59
#